data_AF-A0A0C5W5D4-F1
#
_entry.id   AF-A0A0C5W5D4-F1
#
_cell.length_a   1.000
_cell.length_b   1.000
_cell.length_c   1.000
_cell.angle_alpha   90.00
_cell.angle_beta   90.00
_cell.angle_gamma   90.00
#
_symmetry.space_group_name_H-M   'P 1'
#
loop_
_entity.id
_entity.type
_entity.pdbx_description
1 polymer ?
#
loop_
_entity_poly.entity_id
_entity_poly.type
_entity_poly.pdbx_seq_one_letter_code
_entity_poly.pdbx_strand_id
1 'polypeptide(L)'
;MEPITLEKELSELMSAHEIPFQISNEWIVPLGKLPAIRAIWYPREQNGCLEVEVLLEDRRTVTESFAGIGSGRSAINDALHNFCVNSFHVLLASLWGQTDPDQVLIEHWHIDGKEYTAFIGNIGTRGSIETNATIPDGFFPVIAQVIKNESLNTNPSWFRCFFAMYLASKPLKH
;
A
#
# COMPACT_ATOMS: atom_id res chain seq x y z
N MET A 1 -16.84 -12.14 -13.25
CA MET A 1 -16.89 -10.74 -13.72
C MET A 1 -15.49 -10.37 -14.18
N GLU A 2 -15.37 -9.65 -15.30
CA GLU A 2 -14.07 -9.32 -15.88
C GLU A 2 -13.30 -8.30 -15.03
N PRO A 3 -11.96 -8.36 -14.99
CA PRO A 3 -11.13 -7.32 -14.39
C PRO A 3 -11.30 -5.97 -15.09
N ILE A 4 -11.13 -4.89 -14.35
CA ILE A 4 -11.31 -3.52 -14.84
C ILE A 4 -10.03 -2.73 -14.55
N THR A 5 -9.33 -2.26 -15.58
CA THR A 5 -8.20 -1.35 -15.42
C THR A 5 -8.67 0.00 -14.89
N LEU A 6 -8.02 0.49 -13.84
CA LEU A 6 -8.32 1.76 -13.17
C LEU A 6 -7.29 2.86 -13.54
N GLU A 7 -6.93 2.93 -14.83
CA GLU A 7 -5.95 3.89 -15.34
C GLU A 7 -6.39 5.33 -15.06
N LYS A 8 -7.68 5.63 -15.25
CA LYS A 8 -8.23 6.97 -15.03
C LYS A 8 -8.13 7.38 -13.57
N GLU A 9 -8.52 6.51 -12.64
CA GLU A 9 -8.51 6.77 -11.21
C GLU A 9 -7.08 6.94 -10.68
N LEU A 10 -6.16 6.10 -11.14
CA LEU A 10 -4.75 6.21 -10.76
C LEU A 10 -4.10 7.46 -11.37
N SER A 11 -4.49 7.85 -12.59
CA SER A 11 -4.05 9.10 -13.23
C SER A 11 -4.54 10.33 -12.47
N GLU A 12 -5.81 10.34 -12.07
CA GLU A 12 -6.39 11.40 -11.24
C GLU A 12 -5.66 11.49 -9.88
N LEU A 13 -5.33 10.35 -9.28
CA LEU A 13 -4.55 10.31 -8.04
C LEU A 13 -3.14 10.89 -8.24
N MET A 14 -2.44 10.54 -9.31
CA MET A 14 -1.13 11.10 -9.63
C MET A 14 -1.17 12.61 -9.87
N SER A 15 -2.15 13.08 -10.65
CA SER A 15 -2.36 14.50 -10.91
C SER A 15 -2.70 15.28 -9.64
N ALA A 16 -3.48 14.70 -8.72
CA ALA A 16 -3.81 15.33 -7.45
C ALA A 16 -2.58 15.55 -6.55
N HIS A 17 -1.50 14.78 -6.76
CA HIS A 17 -0.22 14.92 -6.06
C HIS A 17 0.84 15.61 -6.93
N GLU A 18 0.42 16.28 -8.01
CA GLU A 18 1.28 17.06 -8.91
C GLU A 18 2.41 16.23 -9.56
N ILE A 19 2.20 14.92 -9.73
CA ILE A 19 3.18 14.02 -10.32
C ILE A 19 3.00 14.02 -11.84
N PRO A 20 4.01 14.44 -12.63
CA PRO A 20 3.96 14.29 -14.08
C PRO A 20 4.16 12.83 -14.46
N PHE A 21 3.35 12.33 -15.40
CA PHE A 21 3.43 10.95 -15.87
C PHE A 21 3.12 10.84 -17.35
N GLN A 22 3.46 9.68 -17.91
CA GLN A 22 3.05 9.24 -19.24
C GLN A 22 2.27 7.93 -19.12
N ILE A 23 1.42 7.63 -20.09
CA ILE A 23 0.73 6.33 -20.17
C ILE A 23 1.37 5.51 -21.30
N SER A 24 1.72 4.26 -21.01
CA SER A 24 2.28 3.32 -21.98
C SER A 24 1.79 1.91 -21.69
N ASN A 25 1.06 1.29 -22.63
CA ASN A 25 0.53 -0.08 -22.50
C ASN A 25 -0.19 -0.32 -21.14
N GLU A 26 -1.11 0.57 -20.77
CA GLU A 26 -1.87 0.55 -19.50
C GLU A 26 -1.04 0.81 -18.23
N TRP A 27 0.26 1.08 -18.37
CA TRP A 27 1.12 1.52 -17.28
C TRP A 27 1.17 3.03 -17.22
N ILE A 28 0.99 3.56 -16.01
CA ILE A 28 1.36 4.93 -15.69
C ILE A 28 2.85 4.92 -15.39
N VAL A 29 3.59 5.79 -16.06
CA VAL A 29 5.04 5.92 -15.99
C VAL A 29 5.36 7.30 -15.39
N PRO A 30 5.44 7.42 -14.05
CA PRO A 30 5.80 8.67 -13.41
C PRO A 30 7.18 9.13 -13.84
N LEU A 31 7.33 10.44 -14.03
CA LEU A 31 8.59 11.07 -14.45
C LEU A 31 9.19 10.52 -15.76
N GLY A 32 8.41 9.78 -16.55
CA GLY A 32 8.81 9.27 -17.86
C GLY A 32 9.82 8.11 -17.83
N LYS A 33 10.02 7.45 -16.68
CA LYS A 33 10.90 6.28 -16.56
C LYS A 33 10.35 5.25 -15.56
N LEU A 34 10.91 4.04 -15.57
CA LEU A 34 10.64 3.06 -14.51
C LEU A 34 11.11 3.60 -13.14
N PRO A 35 10.45 3.23 -12.03
CA PRO A 35 9.34 2.29 -11.93
C PRO A 35 8.01 2.80 -12.52
N ALA A 36 7.20 1.90 -13.09
CA ALA A 36 5.87 2.19 -13.60
C ALA A 36 4.80 1.52 -12.73
N ILE A 37 3.57 2.04 -12.73
CA ILE A 37 2.48 1.58 -11.86
C ILE A 37 1.18 1.41 -12.64
N ARG A 38 0.39 0.39 -12.28
CA ARG A 38 -0.97 0.20 -12.78
C ARG A 38 -1.90 -0.28 -11.67
N ALA A 39 -3.19 -0.09 -11.88
CA ALA A 39 -4.23 -0.48 -10.94
C ALA A 39 -5.31 -1.28 -11.68
N ILE A 40 -5.67 -2.45 -11.12
CA ILE A 40 -6.65 -3.37 -11.70
C ILE A 40 -7.67 -3.74 -10.61
N TRP A 41 -8.94 -3.56 -10.92
CA TRP A 41 -10.04 -3.98 -10.06
C TRP A 41 -10.56 -5.37 -10.45
N TYR A 42 -10.60 -6.27 -9.48
CA TYR A 42 -11.17 -7.61 -9.60
C TYR A 42 -12.52 -7.66 -8.87
N PRO A 43 -13.64 -7.48 -9.58
CA PRO A 43 -14.98 -7.52 -8.99
C PRO A 43 -15.36 -8.92 -8.51
N ARG A 44 -16.05 -8.98 -7.36
CA ARG A 44 -16.64 -10.19 -6.76
C ARG A 44 -18.11 -9.93 -6.44
N GLU A 45 -18.90 -10.96 -6.16
CA GLU A 45 -20.37 -10.83 -6.02
C GLU A 45 -20.81 -9.78 -4.97
N GLN A 46 -20.08 -9.68 -3.85
CA GLN A 46 -20.44 -8.81 -2.72
C GLN A 46 -19.34 -7.80 -2.33
N ASN A 47 -18.21 -7.80 -3.03
CA ASN A 47 -17.04 -6.95 -2.77
C ASN A 47 -16.13 -6.93 -4.01
N GLY A 48 -14.88 -6.52 -3.84
CA GLY A 48 -13.84 -6.80 -4.83
C GLY A 48 -12.45 -6.50 -4.28
N CYS A 49 -11.46 -6.62 -5.15
CA CYS A 49 -10.06 -6.40 -4.80
C CYS A 49 -9.40 -5.48 -5.82
N LEU A 50 -8.81 -4.39 -5.34
CA LEU A 50 -7.88 -3.58 -6.11
C LEU A 50 -6.51 -4.24 -6.00
N GLU A 51 -5.91 -4.57 -7.14
CA GLU A 51 -4.48 -4.88 -7.22
C GLU A 51 -3.77 -3.68 -7.81
N VAL A 52 -2.77 -3.19 -7.07
CA VAL A 52 -1.83 -2.18 -7.55
C VAL A 52 -0.52 -2.90 -7.83
N GLU A 53 -0.05 -2.77 -9.06
CA GLU A 53 1.20 -3.36 -9.49
C GLU A 53 2.22 -2.27 -9.80
N VAL A 54 3.45 -2.49 -9.38
CA VAL A 54 4.60 -1.62 -9.67
C VAL A 54 5.67 -2.42 -10.37
N LEU A 55 5.97 -2.07 -11.61
CA LEU A 55 7.05 -2.62 -12.40
C LEU A 55 8.36 -1.87 -12.11
N LEU A 56 9.32 -2.54 -11.49
CA LEU A 56 10.62 -2.00 -11.12
C LEU A 56 11.60 -2.00 -12.30
N GLU A 57 12.71 -1.25 -12.15
CA GLU A 57 13.76 -1.15 -13.18
C GLU A 57 14.39 -2.51 -13.54
N ASP A 58 14.49 -3.41 -12.57
CA ASP A 58 15.02 -4.78 -12.76
C ASP A 58 13.97 -5.79 -13.23
N ARG A 59 12.79 -5.29 -13.66
CA ARG A 59 11.65 -6.06 -14.18
C ARG A 59 10.94 -6.94 -13.16
N ARG A 60 11.27 -6.83 -11.87
CA ARG A 60 10.40 -7.39 -10.82
C ARG A 60 9.11 -6.57 -10.73
N THR A 61 8.03 -7.23 -10.34
CA THR A 61 6.75 -6.58 -10.06
C THR A 61 6.45 -6.70 -8.57
N VAL A 62 6.14 -5.57 -7.93
CA VAL A 62 5.55 -5.54 -6.59
C VAL A 62 4.04 -5.43 -6.77
N THR A 63 3.29 -6.37 -6.18
CA THR A 63 1.82 -6.36 -6.23
C THR A 63 1.27 -6.17 -4.83
N GLU A 64 0.36 -5.21 -4.68
CA GLU A 64 -0.37 -4.98 -3.45
C GLU A 64 -1.88 -5.09 -3.67
N SER A 65 -2.55 -5.75 -2.73
CA SER A 65 -3.98 -6.02 -2.81
C SER A 65 -4.75 -5.27 -1.72
N PHE A 66 -5.84 -4.61 -2.12
CA PHE A 66 -6.73 -3.85 -1.24
C PHE A 66 -8.16 -4.30 -1.49
N ALA A 67 -8.77 -4.98 -0.52
CA ALA A 67 -10.18 -5.29 -0.60
C ALA A 67 -11.01 -4.00 -0.55
N GLY A 68 -12.10 -3.93 -1.30
CA GLY A 68 -13.06 -2.82 -1.26
C GLY A 68 -14.37 -3.24 -0.58
N ILE A 69 -14.80 -2.49 0.43
CA ILE A 69 -16.07 -2.68 1.13
C ILE A 69 -17.17 -1.89 0.42
N GLY A 70 -18.33 -2.51 0.24
CA GLY A 70 -19.48 -1.93 -0.45
C GLY A 70 -19.78 -2.62 -1.78
N SER A 71 -20.57 -1.97 -2.63
CA SER A 71 -20.98 -2.50 -3.93
C SER A 71 -20.68 -1.54 -5.08
N GLY A 72 -20.37 -2.11 -6.24
CA GLY A 72 -20.06 -1.35 -7.45
C GLY A 72 -18.94 -0.32 -7.21
N ARG A 73 -19.19 0.94 -7.58
CA ARG A 73 -18.20 2.01 -7.50
C ARG A 73 -17.78 2.36 -6.07
N SER A 74 -18.66 2.17 -5.09
CA SER A 74 -18.32 2.45 -3.68
C SER A 74 -17.18 1.55 -3.18
N ALA A 75 -17.17 0.27 -3.58
CA ALA A 75 -16.09 -0.66 -3.24
C ALA A 75 -14.76 -0.28 -3.88
N ILE A 76 -14.78 0.19 -5.14
CA ILE A 76 -13.58 0.69 -5.83
C ILE A 76 -13.01 1.90 -5.10
N ASN A 77 -13.87 2.87 -4.75
CA ASN A 77 -13.44 4.08 -4.04
C ASN A 77 -12.88 3.75 -2.64
N ASP A 78 -13.50 2.81 -1.91
CA ASP A 78 -12.99 2.32 -0.62
C ASP A 78 -11.59 1.71 -0.77
N ALA A 79 -11.40 0.85 -1.78
CA ALA A 79 -10.11 0.21 -2.03
C ALA A 79 -9.03 1.21 -2.45
N LEU A 80 -9.35 2.19 -3.31
CA LEU A 80 -8.45 3.27 -3.71
C LEU A 80 -8.07 4.16 -2.54
N HIS A 81 -9.03 4.50 -1.67
CA HIS A 81 -8.74 5.26 -0.45
C HIS A 81 -7.80 4.49 0.47
N ASN A 82 -8.07 3.20 0.69
CA ASN A 82 -7.21 2.31 1.48
C ASN A 82 -5.79 2.20 0.89
N PHE A 83 -5.67 2.11 -0.43
CA PHE A 83 -4.37 2.18 -1.11
C PHE A 83 -3.65 3.50 -0.85
N CYS A 84 -4.36 4.62 -1.01
CA CYS A 84 -3.81 5.96 -0.86
C CYS A 84 -3.21 6.18 0.55
N VAL A 85 -3.97 5.87 1.59
CA VAL A 85 -3.59 6.14 2.98
C VAL A 85 -2.55 5.16 3.55
N ASN A 86 -2.32 4.00 2.91
CA ASN A 86 -1.36 3.01 3.42
C ASN A 86 -0.08 2.91 2.58
N SER A 87 -0.20 2.88 1.26
CA SER A 87 0.93 2.49 0.40
C SER A 87 1.32 3.55 -0.62
N PHE A 88 0.37 4.33 -1.11
CA PHE A 88 0.64 5.26 -2.22
C PHE A 88 1.75 6.26 -1.89
N HIS A 89 1.66 6.94 -0.75
CA HIS A 89 2.67 7.92 -0.33
C HIS A 89 4.04 7.28 -0.08
N VAL A 90 4.07 6.04 0.43
CA VAL A 90 5.33 5.29 0.61
C VAL A 90 5.96 4.96 -0.76
N LEU A 91 5.15 4.56 -1.74
CA LEU A 91 5.64 4.33 -3.12
C LEU A 91 6.13 5.64 -3.75
N LEU A 92 5.38 6.75 -3.62
CA LEU A 92 5.80 8.09 -4.03
C LEU A 92 7.18 8.47 -3.48
N ALA A 93 7.37 8.33 -2.18
CA ALA A 93 8.61 8.70 -1.51
C ALA A 93 9.77 7.79 -1.91
N SER A 94 9.55 6.47 -1.90
CA SER A 94 10.62 5.48 -2.08
C SER A 94 11.05 5.25 -3.52
N LEU A 95 10.14 5.41 -4.50
CA LEU A 95 10.39 5.08 -5.90
C LEU A 95 10.51 6.29 -6.80
N TRP A 96 9.83 7.39 -6.47
CA TRP A 96 9.77 8.58 -7.32
C TRP A 96 10.28 9.86 -6.64
N GLY A 97 10.77 9.75 -5.40
CA GLY A 97 11.38 10.85 -4.65
C GLY A 97 10.40 11.93 -4.20
N GLN A 98 9.11 11.60 -4.13
CA GLN A 98 8.03 12.53 -3.81
C GLN A 98 7.57 12.30 -2.37
N THR A 99 8.03 13.17 -1.48
CA THR A 99 7.88 12.98 -0.04
C THR A 99 6.83 13.92 0.52
N ASP A 100 5.91 13.36 1.30
CA ASP A 100 5.03 14.12 2.19
C ASP A 100 5.36 13.72 3.64
N PRO A 101 5.94 14.62 4.47
CA PRO A 101 6.36 14.30 5.83
C PRO A 101 5.19 13.99 6.77
N ASP A 102 3.95 14.38 6.43
CA ASP A 102 2.76 14.02 7.21
C ASP A 102 2.28 12.59 6.90
N GLN A 103 2.75 12.00 5.79
CA GLN A 103 2.34 10.66 5.33
C GLN A 103 3.45 9.61 5.46
N VAL A 104 4.72 10.03 5.39
CA VAL A 104 5.89 9.14 5.37
C VAL A 104 6.95 9.62 6.34
N LEU A 105 7.27 8.78 7.31
CA LEU A 105 8.46 8.91 8.15
C LEU A 105 9.67 8.32 7.40
N ILE A 106 10.77 9.06 7.36
CA ILE A 106 12.02 8.62 6.74
C ILE A 106 13.06 8.40 7.84
N GLU A 107 13.62 7.19 7.91
CA GLU A 107 14.71 6.83 8.83
C GLU A 107 15.90 6.24 8.07
N HIS A 108 17.08 6.30 8.70
CA HIS A 108 18.29 5.63 8.20
C HIS A 108 18.60 4.42 9.09
N TRP A 109 18.62 3.24 8.48
CA TRP A 109 18.81 1.97 9.17
C TRP A 109 20.09 1.29 8.71
N HIS A 110 20.83 0.74 9.68
CA HIS A 110 21.97 -0.12 9.42
C HIS A 110 21.53 -1.58 9.57
N ILE A 111 21.55 -2.35 8.47
CA ILE A 111 21.11 -3.75 8.43
C ILE A 111 22.18 -4.58 7.72
N ASP A 112 22.68 -5.61 8.40
CA ASP A 112 23.68 -6.55 7.85
C ASP A 112 24.88 -5.84 7.18
N GLY A 113 25.42 -4.82 7.84
CA GLY A 113 26.57 -4.04 7.35
C GLY A 113 26.26 -3.02 6.24
N LYS A 114 25.00 -2.84 5.86
CA LYS A 114 24.56 -1.92 4.79
C LYS A 114 23.66 -0.81 5.33
N GLU A 115 23.76 0.35 4.72
CA GLU A 115 22.88 1.49 4.98
C GLU A 115 21.63 1.41 4.11
N TYR A 116 20.47 1.61 4.73
CA TYR A 116 19.17 1.66 4.08
C TYR A 116 18.43 2.94 4.47
N THR A 117 17.74 3.54 3.50
CA THR A 117 16.71 4.55 3.78
C THR A 117 15.38 3.83 3.92
N ALA A 118 14.81 3.84 5.11
CA ALA A 118 13.50 3.29 5.40
C ALA A 118 12.42 4.36 5.17
N PHE A 119 11.45 4.04 4.32
CA PHE A 119 10.25 4.86 4.09
C PHE A 119 9.08 4.17 4.80
N ILE A 120 8.56 4.80 5.84
CA ILE A 120 7.61 4.20 6.77
C ILE A 120 6.28 4.94 6.65
N GLY A 121 5.24 4.24 6.21
CA GLY A 121 3.89 4.80 6.12
C GLY A 121 3.17 4.87 7.47
N ASN A 122 2.10 5.65 7.50
CA ASN A 122 1.20 5.74 8.64
C ASN A 122 0.55 4.38 9.00
N ILE A 123 0.24 4.18 10.28
CA ILE A 123 -0.51 2.99 10.71
C ILE A 123 -1.99 3.17 10.37
N GLY A 124 -2.45 2.46 9.35
CA GLY A 124 -3.87 2.34 9.03
C GLY A 124 -4.60 1.38 9.99
N THR A 125 -5.85 1.68 10.31
CA THR A 125 -6.75 0.73 10.97
C THR A 125 -7.89 0.37 10.01
N ARG A 126 -8.34 -0.88 10.05
CA ARG A 126 -9.45 -1.36 9.23
C ARG A 126 -10.33 -2.31 10.03
N GLY A 127 -11.60 -1.94 10.22
CA GLY A 127 -12.55 -2.71 11.03
C GLY A 127 -13.99 -2.21 10.88
N SER A 128 -14.94 -2.93 11.48
CA SER A 128 -16.33 -2.48 11.61
C SER A 128 -16.45 -1.30 12.58
N ILE A 129 -17.37 -0.38 12.29
CA ILE A 129 -17.66 0.89 13.00
C ILE A 129 -17.69 0.81 14.53
N GLU A 130 -17.88 -0.38 15.10
CA GLU A 130 -18.08 -0.61 16.53
C GLU A 130 -16.82 -1.00 17.31
N THR A 131 -15.67 -1.18 16.64
CA THR A 131 -14.41 -1.56 17.29
C THR A 131 -13.24 -0.79 16.71
N ASN A 132 -12.81 0.26 17.42
CA ASN A 132 -11.50 0.87 17.16
C ASN A 132 -10.43 -0.10 17.67
N ALA A 133 -9.72 -0.77 16.76
CA ALA A 133 -8.59 -1.59 17.13
C ALA A 133 -7.53 -0.69 17.79
N THR A 134 -7.18 -0.98 19.03
CA THR A 134 -6.07 -0.30 19.71
C THR A 134 -4.76 -0.84 19.15
N ILE A 135 -3.89 0.04 18.66
CA ILE A 135 -2.54 -0.34 18.24
C ILE A 135 -1.78 -0.74 19.51
N PRO A 136 -1.20 -1.95 19.58
CA PRO A 136 -0.44 -2.36 20.76
C PRO A 136 0.73 -1.41 21.05
N ASP A 137 1.00 -1.19 22.34
CA ASP A 137 2.19 -0.45 22.76
C ASP A 137 3.45 -1.11 22.20
N GLY A 138 4.37 -0.29 21.68
CA GLY A 138 5.62 -0.80 21.11
C GLY A 138 5.48 -1.53 19.78
N PHE A 139 4.29 -1.51 19.14
CA PHE A 139 4.07 -2.16 17.84
C PHE A 139 5.15 -1.80 16.82
N PHE A 140 5.39 -0.51 16.61
CA PHE A 140 6.39 -0.06 15.64
C PHE A 140 7.83 -0.46 16.04
N PRO A 141 8.32 -0.17 17.26
CA PRO A 141 9.64 -0.63 17.70
C PRO A 141 9.90 -2.13 17.51
N VAL A 142 8.92 -2.98 17.80
CA VAL A 142 9.05 -4.43 17.64
C VAL A 142 9.20 -4.81 16.17
N ILE A 143 8.34 -4.28 15.29
CA ILE A 143 8.41 -4.55 13.85
C ILE A 143 9.72 -4.03 13.26
N ALA A 144 10.12 -2.80 13.61
CA ALA A 144 11.38 -2.22 13.16
C ALA A 144 12.58 -3.08 13.58
N GLN A 145 12.59 -3.59 14.81
CA GLN A 145 13.66 -4.47 15.29
C GLN A 145 13.69 -5.80 14.53
N VAL A 146 12.53 -6.39 14.23
CA VAL A 146 12.45 -7.62 13.43
C VAL A 146 13.04 -7.38 12.04
N ILE A 147 12.62 -6.33 11.34
CA ILE A 147 13.14 -6.00 10.01
C ILE A 147 14.65 -5.75 10.03
N LYS A 148 15.16 -5.05 11.05
CA LYS A 148 16.60 -4.79 11.21
C LYS A 148 17.44 -6.05 11.46
N ASN A 149 16.81 -7.16 11.84
CA ASN A 149 17.46 -8.44 12.06
C ASN A 149 17.39 -9.37 10.82
N GLU A 150 16.74 -8.94 9.74
CA GLU A 150 16.64 -9.71 8.49
C GLU A 150 17.87 -9.50 7.58
N SER A 151 18.18 -10.50 6.75
CA SER A 151 19.15 -10.34 5.64
C SER A 151 18.43 -9.87 4.38
N LEU A 152 18.43 -8.56 4.15
CA LEU A 152 17.79 -7.95 2.98
C LEU A 152 18.60 -8.18 1.70
N ASN A 153 18.12 -9.10 0.86
CA ASN A 153 18.78 -9.50 -0.40
C ASN A 153 18.19 -8.84 -1.65
N THR A 154 17.17 -7.98 -1.49
CA THR A 154 16.47 -7.30 -2.57
C THR A 154 16.48 -5.78 -2.39
N ASN A 155 16.49 -5.04 -3.49
CA ASN A 155 16.38 -3.57 -3.46
C ASN A 155 15.33 -3.10 -4.49
N PRO A 156 14.20 -2.50 -4.08
CA PRO A 156 13.76 -2.33 -2.70
C PRO A 156 13.42 -3.67 -2.03
N SER A 157 13.42 -3.67 -0.69
CA SER A 157 12.75 -4.68 0.14
C SER A 157 11.45 -4.08 0.67
N TRP A 158 10.31 -4.72 0.39
CA TRP A 158 8.98 -4.19 0.70
C TRP A 158 8.33 -4.99 1.82
N PHE A 159 7.93 -4.33 2.90
CA PHE A 159 7.29 -4.94 4.05
C PHE A 159 5.90 -4.37 4.26
N ARG A 160 4.93 -5.26 4.48
CA ARG A 160 3.58 -4.88 4.91
C ARG A 160 3.16 -5.72 6.10
N CYS A 161 2.94 -5.06 7.23
CA CYS A 161 2.64 -5.71 8.50
C CYS A 161 1.16 -5.54 8.81
N PHE A 162 0.49 -6.66 9.11
CA PHE A 162 -0.91 -6.66 9.52
C PHE A 162 -1.02 -7.24 10.93
N PHE A 163 -1.82 -6.58 11.77
CA PHE A 163 -2.21 -7.09 13.08
C PHE A 163 -3.74 -7.17 13.13
N ALA A 164 -4.25 -8.33 13.52
CA ALA A 164 -5.68 -8.57 13.65
C ALA A 164 -5.99 -9.01 15.08
N MET A 165 -6.93 -8.31 15.72
CA MET A 165 -7.46 -8.70 17.02
C MET A 165 -8.85 -9.32 16.82
N TYR A 166 -9.00 -10.59 17.17
CA TYR A 166 -10.29 -11.25 17.18
C TYR A 166 -10.88 -11.18 18.59
N LEU A 167 -11.90 -10.33 18.78
CA LEU A 167 -12.71 -10.36 20.00
C LEU A 167 -13.77 -11.46 19.81
N ALA A 168 -13.58 -12.61 20.45
CA ALA A 168 -14.61 -13.64 20.48
C ALA A 168 -15.90 -13.04 21.07
N SER A 169 -16.97 -13.00 20.27
CA SER A 169 -18.29 -12.65 20.77
C SER A 169 -18.73 -13.70 21.81
N LYS A 170 -19.39 -13.23 22.89
CA LYS A 170 -19.91 -14.07 23.98
C LYS A 170 -20.65 -15.30 23.40
N PRO A 171 -20.52 -16.49 24.01
CA PRO A 171 -21.26 -17.65 23.57
C PRO A 171 -22.76 -17.33 23.57
N LEU A 172 -23.43 -17.64 22.47
CA LEU A 172 -24.89 -17.61 22.38
C LEU A 172 -25.43 -18.45 23.54
N LYS A 173 -26.13 -17.80 24.47
CA LYS A 173 -26.90 -18.53 25.48
C LYS A 173 -28.03 -19.24 24.73
N HIS A 174 -27.98 -20.57 24.73
CA HIS A 174 -29.10 -21.44 24.35
C HIS A 174 -30.26 -21.27 25.32
#